data_AF-A0A7G5E1T8-F1
#
_entry.id   AF-A0A7G5E1T8-F1
#
_cell.length_a   1.000
_cell.length_b   1.000
_cell.length_c   1.000
_cell.angle_alpha   90.00
_cell.angle_beta   90.00
_cell.angle_gamma   90.00
#
_symmetry.space_group_name_H-M   'P 1'
#
loop_
_entity.id
_entity.type
_entity.pdbx_description
1 polymer ?
#
loop_
_entity_poly.entity_id
_entity_poly.type
_entity_poly.pdbx_seq_one_letter_code
_entity_poly.pdbx_strand_id
1 'polypeptide(L)'
;MRGLFFILLILSSSVKVLYSQSYGSRHQFGANIGIQFGFRTETKEMLKLFGNCGYGYELNGMFPNVHFGAAFNLKTLSTRQERRKDGNGYKANHSIEYIFGGAMAFRFGPWSSRSTWSKDYYVGQPYYFYANLNQSPLMHPFHSSLSLGTQKIFIRDDKRSMVQRVGFFDLKIFRTQIYYQNDGAVPFDLLGETLIEKNQDRFYTSSLLVSQHFNNRNLGNLNTLSLSFNKFTGEYKRAYQVANRLRNNSVDYKDPAQYSYNLSFIGFGAKFNDIAEISLRKYNANDRVDPQNLIHYGKDFPYHINSTMEHWGVDVQRTIGVLSNKVKK
;
A
#
# COMPACT_ATOMS: atom_id res chain seq x y z
N MET A 1 -13.77 -14.12 20.09
CA MET A 1 -14.39 -12.83 20.46
C MET A 1 -13.63 -12.07 21.56
N ARG A 2 -13.24 -12.69 22.70
CA ARG A 2 -12.56 -11.97 23.80
C ARG A 2 -11.24 -11.26 23.41
N GLY A 3 -10.46 -11.83 22.49
CA GLY A 3 -9.20 -11.21 22.01
C GLY A 3 -9.40 -9.94 21.15
N LEU A 4 -10.45 -9.90 20.32
CA LEU A 4 -10.73 -8.74 19.44
C LEU A 4 -11.12 -7.50 20.26
N PHE A 5 -11.86 -7.71 21.35
CA PHE A 5 -12.31 -6.65 22.26
C PHE A 5 -11.14 -6.01 23.02
N PHE A 6 -10.19 -6.82 23.49
CA PHE A 6 -8.99 -6.32 24.19
C PHE A 6 -8.06 -5.51 23.26
N ILE A 7 -7.97 -5.90 21.98
CA ILE A 7 -7.16 -5.19 20.98
C ILE A 7 -7.80 -3.85 20.60
N LEU A 8 -9.11 -3.78 20.42
CA LEU A 8 -9.83 -2.51 20.22
C LEU A 8 -9.62 -1.53 21.39
N LEU A 9 -9.49 -2.05 22.61
CA LEU A 9 -9.21 -1.27 23.83
C LEU A 9 -7.79 -0.70 23.87
N ILE A 10 -6.78 -1.46 23.43
CA ILE A 10 -5.40 -0.93 23.32
C ILE A 10 -5.32 0.11 22.20
N LEU A 11 -6.02 -0.13 21.09
CA LEU A 11 -6.07 0.76 19.93
C LEU A 11 -7.00 1.97 20.10
N SER A 12 -7.76 2.09 21.19
CA SER A 12 -8.57 3.28 21.49
C SER A 12 -7.86 4.30 22.40
N SER A 13 -6.73 3.93 23.01
CA SER A 13 -5.96 4.81 23.92
C SER A 13 -5.49 6.08 23.18
N SER A 14 -5.91 7.26 23.60
CA SER A 14 -5.80 8.51 22.83
C SER A 14 -4.36 9.06 22.75
N VAL A 15 -3.48 8.44 21.96
CA VAL A 15 -2.18 9.04 21.64
C VAL A 15 -2.39 10.06 20.54
N LYS A 16 -2.44 11.34 20.92
CA LYS A 16 -2.55 12.45 19.97
C LYS A 16 -1.27 12.52 19.15
N VAL A 17 -1.42 12.48 17.83
CA VAL A 17 -0.35 12.84 16.88
C VAL A 17 0.04 14.29 17.15
N LEU A 18 1.29 14.52 17.56
CA LEU A 18 1.85 15.85 17.76
C LEU A 18 2.17 16.45 16.38
N TYR A 19 1.27 17.31 15.90
CA TYR A 19 1.50 18.12 14.72
C TYR A 19 2.16 19.43 15.15
N SER A 20 3.46 19.59 14.88
CA SER A 20 4.12 20.89 14.96
C SER A 20 4.04 21.54 13.58
N GLN A 21 2.93 22.23 13.31
CA GLN A 21 2.72 22.96 12.07
C GLN A 21 3.17 24.41 12.24
N SER A 22 4.23 24.82 11.52
CA SER A 22 4.54 26.23 11.29
C SER A 22 4.05 26.63 9.90
N TYR A 23 3.17 27.65 9.84
CA TYR A 23 2.64 28.18 8.59
C TYR A 23 3.76 28.86 7.80
N GLY A 24 3.99 28.43 6.55
CA GLY A 24 5.00 29.00 5.64
C GLY A 24 6.24 28.13 5.40
N SER A 25 6.36 26.97 6.06
CA SER A 25 7.46 26.04 5.81
C SER A 25 7.27 25.33 4.48
N ARG A 26 8.25 25.42 3.59
CA ARG A 26 8.31 24.58 2.39
C ARG A 26 8.77 23.15 2.69
N HIS A 27 9.26 22.88 3.89
CA HIS A 27 9.73 21.55 4.29
C HIS A 27 8.66 20.78 5.06
N GLN A 28 8.61 19.48 4.82
CA GLN A 28 7.82 18.52 5.58
C GLN A 28 8.73 17.38 6.03
N PHE A 29 8.75 17.09 7.32
CA PHE A 29 9.33 15.88 7.88
C PHE A 29 8.25 15.11 8.61
N GLY A 30 8.13 13.83 8.33
CA GLY A 30 7.19 12.95 8.99
C GLY A 30 7.87 11.68 9.49
N ALA A 31 7.44 11.20 10.65
CA ALA A 31 7.76 9.87 11.14
C ALA A 31 6.52 9.26 11.79
N ASN A 32 6.28 7.97 11.58
CA ASN A 32 5.20 7.25 12.22
C ASN A 32 5.57 5.81 12.54
N ILE A 33 4.89 5.25 13.53
CA ILE A 33 4.85 3.82 13.83
C ILE A 33 3.41 3.37 13.85
N GLY A 34 3.15 2.13 13.47
CA GLY A 34 1.81 1.59 13.47
C GLY A 34 1.78 0.10 13.67
N ILE A 35 0.58 -0.34 14.02
CA ILE A 35 0.22 -1.73 14.19
C ILE A 35 -1.05 -1.98 13.39
N GLN A 36 -1.06 -3.10 12.68
CA GLN A 36 -2.25 -3.64 12.06
C GLN A 36 -2.47 -5.05 12.57
N PHE A 37 -3.66 -5.29 13.09
CA PHE A 37 -4.11 -6.61 13.49
C PHE A 37 -5.31 -6.98 12.64
N GLY A 38 -5.42 -8.25 12.24
CA GLY A 38 -6.56 -8.70 11.48
C GLY A 38 -6.91 -10.15 11.77
N PHE A 39 -8.14 -10.51 11.43
CA PHE A 39 -8.62 -11.88 11.49
C PHE A 39 -9.16 -12.27 10.12
N ARG A 40 -8.65 -13.37 9.58
CA ARG A 40 -9.04 -13.95 8.30
C ARG A 40 -9.65 -15.32 8.54
N THR A 41 -10.72 -15.66 7.81
CA THR A 41 -11.41 -16.96 8.02
C THR A 41 -10.48 -18.15 7.77
N GLU A 42 -9.57 -18.03 6.80
CA GLU A 42 -8.70 -19.13 6.35
C GLU A 42 -7.36 -19.18 7.12
N THR A 43 -6.64 -18.05 7.18
CA THR A 43 -5.28 -18.01 7.77
C THR A 43 -5.28 -17.61 9.24
N LYS A 44 -6.45 -17.31 9.82
CA LYS A 44 -6.66 -16.84 11.20
C LYS A 44 -6.05 -15.46 11.45
N GLU A 45 -5.37 -15.27 12.58
CA GLU A 45 -4.82 -13.98 13.00
C GLU A 45 -3.65 -13.54 12.10
N MET A 46 -3.62 -12.26 11.77
CA MET A 46 -2.49 -11.58 11.13
C MET A 46 -2.01 -10.43 12.02
N LEU A 47 -0.72 -10.15 11.94
CA LEU A 47 -0.10 -9.02 12.62
C LEU A 47 0.87 -8.33 11.68
N LYS A 48 0.85 -7.00 11.69
CA LYS A 48 1.88 -6.18 11.07
C LYS A 48 2.29 -5.09 12.04
N LEU A 49 3.60 -4.93 12.21
CA LEU A 49 4.20 -3.79 12.88
C LEU A 49 5.00 -3.02 11.85
N PHE A 50 4.81 -1.71 11.76
CA PHE A 50 5.53 -0.91 10.77
C PHE A 50 6.00 0.42 11.35
N GLY A 51 7.06 0.95 10.75
CA GLY A 51 7.53 2.30 10.98
C GLY A 51 7.87 2.95 9.65
N ASN A 52 7.49 4.21 9.48
CA ASN A 52 7.81 4.97 8.28
C ASN A 52 8.40 6.32 8.66
N CYS A 53 9.30 6.84 7.84
CA CYS A 53 9.67 8.24 7.85
C CYS A 53 9.72 8.79 6.43
N GLY A 54 9.67 10.10 6.31
CA GLY A 54 9.72 10.76 5.02
C GLY A 54 10.12 12.21 5.16
N TYR A 55 10.59 12.74 4.06
CA TYR A 55 10.93 14.14 3.90
C TYR A 55 10.46 14.63 2.54
N GLY A 56 9.90 15.83 2.49
CA GLY A 56 9.58 16.50 1.23
C GLY A 56 9.80 18.00 1.29
N TYR A 57 9.99 18.58 0.12
CA TYR A 57 10.23 20.01 -0.04
C TYR A 57 9.39 20.61 -1.15
N GLU A 58 8.65 21.68 -0.86
CA GLU A 58 7.80 22.36 -1.83
C GLU A 58 8.57 23.40 -2.63
N LEU A 59 8.69 23.15 -3.94
CA LEU A 59 9.32 23.98 -4.96
C LEU A 59 8.24 24.57 -5.88
N ASN A 60 7.63 25.69 -5.51
CA ASN A 60 6.73 26.48 -6.37
C ASN A 60 5.81 25.63 -7.29
N GLY A 61 5.02 24.73 -6.70
CA GLY A 61 4.12 23.83 -7.44
C GLY A 61 4.69 22.44 -7.74
N MET A 62 5.91 22.15 -7.29
CA MET A 62 6.50 20.81 -7.26
C MET A 62 6.77 20.38 -5.81
N PHE A 63 6.77 19.07 -5.56
CA PHE A 63 7.09 18.53 -4.24
C PHE A 63 7.93 17.25 -4.38
N PRO A 64 9.25 17.36 -4.58
CA PRO A 64 10.15 16.23 -4.40
C PRO A 64 10.04 15.69 -2.97
N ASN A 65 9.95 14.37 -2.85
CA ASN A 65 9.90 13.70 -1.57
C ASN A 65 10.61 12.34 -1.61
N VAL A 66 11.06 11.93 -0.43
CA VAL A 66 11.67 10.63 -0.18
C VAL A 66 11.01 9.97 1.02
N HIS A 67 10.88 8.66 0.95
CA HIS A 67 10.21 7.84 1.94
C HIS A 67 11.07 6.64 2.32
N PHE A 68 11.03 6.29 3.59
CA PHE A 68 11.57 5.04 4.09
C PHE A 68 10.52 4.36 4.96
N GLY A 69 10.41 3.04 4.82
CA GLY A 69 9.51 2.21 5.60
C GLY A 69 10.18 0.91 6.00
N ALA A 70 9.83 0.41 7.18
CA ALA A 70 10.16 -0.94 7.62
C ALA A 70 8.90 -1.60 8.17
N ALA A 71 8.71 -2.89 7.92
CA ALA A 71 7.60 -3.65 8.48
C ALA A 71 8.02 -5.07 8.87
N PHE A 72 7.53 -5.51 10.03
CA PHE A 72 7.44 -6.92 10.38
C PHE A 72 6.03 -7.40 10.03
N ASN A 73 5.95 -8.49 9.29
CA ASN A 73 4.73 -9.06 8.76
C ASN A 73 4.57 -10.49 9.27
N LEU A 74 3.41 -10.81 9.84
CA LEU A 74 2.99 -12.17 10.19
C LEU A 74 1.66 -12.46 9.49
N LYS A 75 1.66 -13.46 8.58
CA LYS A 75 0.50 -13.84 7.77
C LYS A 75 -0.15 -12.66 7.02
N THR A 76 0.66 -11.69 6.57
CA THR A 76 0.19 -10.57 5.75
C THR A 76 0.29 -10.91 4.24
N LEU A 77 0.09 -9.92 3.36
CA LEU A 77 0.17 -10.09 1.91
C LEU A 77 1.57 -10.56 1.45
N SER A 78 2.65 -10.02 2.03
CA SER A 78 4.05 -10.35 1.67
C SER A 78 4.61 -11.53 2.48
N THR A 79 3.74 -12.42 2.95
CA THR A 79 4.14 -13.63 3.67
C THR A 79 3.67 -14.87 2.93
N ARG A 80 4.51 -15.89 2.94
CA ARG A 80 4.22 -17.18 2.34
C ARG A 80 3.00 -17.84 3.00
N GLN A 81 2.07 -18.39 2.23
CA GLN A 81 0.92 -19.16 2.73
C GLN A 81 1.14 -20.65 2.50
N GLU A 82 1.89 -21.29 3.39
CA GLU A 82 2.08 -22.74 3.33
C GLU A 82 1.01 -23.47 4.13
N ARG A 83 0.33 -24.43 3.51
CA ARG A 83 -0.53 -25.36 4.22
C ARG A 83 0.32 -26.26 5.14
N ARG A 84 -0.21 -26.58 6.32
CA ARG A 84 0.42 -27.52 7.24
C ARG A 84 0.37 -28.95 6.68
N LYS A 85 1.34 -29.78 7.07
CA LYS A 85 1.42 -31.18 6.62
C LYS A 85 0.21 -32.02 7.05
N ASP A 86 -0.40 -31.67 8.18
CA ASP A 86 -1.62 -32.29 8.70
C ASP A 86 -2.90 -31.85 7.96
N GLY A 87 -2.79 -30.95 6.97
CA GLY A 87 -3.91 -30.38 6.23
C GLY A 87 -4.71 -29.32 6.99
N ASN A 88 -4.44 -29.11 8.28
CA ASN A 88 -5.23 -28.28 9.20
C ASN A 88 -4.74 -26.82 9.22
N GLY A 89 -5.04 -26.10 8.14
CA GLY A 89 -4.78 -24.68 8.00
C GLY A 89 -3.34 -24.36 7.57
N TYR A 90 -2.90 -23.12 7.85
CA TYR A 90 -1.64 -22.58 7.33
C TYR A 90 -0.59 -22.42 8.43
N LYS A 91 0.68 -22.49 8.01
CA LYS A 91 1.83 -22.18 8.87
C LYS A 91 1.89 -20.69 9.16
N ALA A 92 2.39 -20.36 10.34
CA ALA A 92 2.67 -18.98 10.70
C ALA A 92 4.01 -18.54 10.09
N ASN A 93 3.98 -18.09 8.84
CA ASN A 93 5.16 -17.53 8.19
C ASN A 93 5.23 -16.03 8.45
N HIS A 94 6.45 -15.51 8.53
CA HIS A 94 6.73 -14.10 8.77
C HIS A 94 7.69 -13.56 7.72
N SER A 95 7.68 -12.26 7.52
CA SER A 95 8.65 -11.55 6.70
C SER A 95 9.01 -10.19 7.30
N ILE A 96 10.21 -9.73 6.99
CA ILE A 96 10.67 -8.37 7.26
C ILE A 96 10.78 -7.66 5.93
N GLU A 97 10.24 -6.45 5.86
CA GLU A 97 10.16 -5.66 4.66
C GLU A 97 10.80 -4.29 4.90
N TYR A 98 11.62 -3.83 3.96
CA TYR A 98 12.17 -2.48 3.90
C TYR A 98 11.80 -1.83 2.58
N ILE A 99 11.30 -0.60 2.63
CA ILE A 99 10.81 0.13 1.47
C ILE A 99 11.56 1.46 1.41
N PHE A 100 12.14 1.77 0.26
CA PHE A 100 12.81 3.04 -0.02
C PHE A 100 12.17 3.67 -1.25
N GLY A 101 11.47 4.79 -1.07
CA GLY A 101 10.73 5.47 -2.12
C GLY A 101 11.26 6.86 -2.42
N GLY A 102 11.19 7.26 -3.69
CA GLY A 102 11.39 8.64 -4.13
C GLY A 102 10.31 9.02 -5.13
N ALA A 103 9.78 10.23 -5.00
CA ALA A 103 8.71 10.70 -5.87
C ALA A 103 8.73 12.22 -6.05
N MET A 104 8.00 12.65 -7.07
CA MET A 104 7.78 14.05 -7.40
C MET A 104 6.29 14.26 -7.61
N ALA A 105 5.70 15.18 -6.85
CA ALA A 105 4.34 15.65 -7.10
C ALA A 105 4.36 16.97 -7.86
N PHE A 106 3.52 17.10 -8.88
CA PHE A 106 3.32 18.29 -9.68
C PHE A 106 1.91 18.81 -9.47
N ARG A 107 1.80 20.05 -9.02
CA ARG A 107 0.52 20.73 -8.86
C ARG A 107 -0.07 21.06 -10.23
N PHE A 108 -1.39 20.92 -10.34
CA PHE A 108 -2.16 21.52 -11.43
C PHE A 108 -3.42 22.22 -10.90
N GLY A 109 -3.97 23.15 -11.67
CA GLY A 109 -5.11 23.99 -11.27
C GLY A 109 -4.75 25.44 -10.89
N PRO A 110 -5.73 26.23 -10.41
CA PRO A 110 -5.56 27.67 -10.20
C PRO A 110 -4.44 28.02 -9.21
N TRP A 111 -3.60 29.00 -9.58
CA TRP A 111 -2.52 29.50 -8.72
C TRP A 111 -3.02 30.22 -7.47
N SER A 112 -4.25 30.73 -7.47
CA SER A 112 -4.92 31.30 -6.29
C SER A 112 -5.12 30.28 -5.16
N SER A 113 -4.98 28.99 -5.48
CA SER A 113 -4.89 27.87 -4.52
C SER A 113 -3.44 27.62 -4.04
N ARG A 114 -2.60 28.68 -3.96
CA ARG A 114 -1.18 28.63 -3.52
C ARG A 114 -1.03 27.79 -2.24
N SER A 115 -0.08 26.84 -2.24
CA SER A 115 0.58 26.22 -1.07
C SER A 115 -0.19 26.43 0.24
N THR A 116 -1.28 25.70 0.40
CA THR A 116 -2.27 25.98 1.42
C THR A 116 -1.99 25.11 2.64
N TRP A 117 -0.89 25.34 3.37
CA TRP A 117 -0.77 24.84 4.75
C TRP A 117 -1.87 25.38 5.70
N SER A 118 -3.01 25.87 5.19
CA SER A 118 -4.16 26.34 5.92
C SER A 118 -4.87 25.19 6.66
N LYS A 119 -5.29 25.51 7.89
CA LYS A 119 -5.63 24.61 9.01
C LYS A 119 -6.59 23.46 8.72
N ASP A 120 -7.52 23.61 7.78
CA ASP A 120 -8.71 22.74 7.76
C ASP A 120 -8.74 21.77 6.57
N TYR A 121 -7.91 21.96 5.53
CA TYR A 121 -8.07 21.18 4.30
C TYR A 121 -7.25 19.88 4.27
N TYR A 122 -6.05 19.88 4.84
CA TYR A 122 -5.07 18.78 4.70
C TYR A 122 -5.03 17.80 5.87
N VAL A 123 -5.72 18.12 6.96
CA VAL A 123 -5.78 17.22 8.13
C VAL A 123 -6.39 15.89 7.68
N GLY A 124 -5.56 14.86 7.60
CA GLY A 124 -5.97 13.50 7.23
C GLY A 124 -5.81 13.13 5.76
N GLN A 125 -5.13 13.92 4.92
CA GLN A 125 -4.84 13.55 3.51
C GLN A 125 -3.37 13.09 3.35
N PRO A 126 -3.07 11.79 3.52
CA PRO A 126 -1.71 11.26 3.40
C PRO A 126 -1.20 11.36 1.96
N TYR A 127 0.11 11.52 1.80
CA TYR A 127 0.77 11.33 0.51
C TYR A 127 1.00 9.83 0.30
N TYR A 128 0.12 9.12 -0.42
CA TYR A 128 0.28 7.69 -0.62
C TYR A 128 1.54 7.39 -1.42
N PHE A 129 2.48 6.70 -0.77
CA PHE A 129 3.67 6.18 -1.44
C PHE A 129 3.64 4.66 -1.54
N TYR A 130 2.81 3.95 -0.77
CA TYR A 130 2.74 2.49 -0.75
C TYR A 130 1.32 1.96 -0.60
N ALA A 131 0.41 2.49 -1.43
CA ALA A 131 -1.04 2.24 -1.37
C ALA A 131 -1.57 2.34 0.07
N ASN A 132 -2.43 1.41 0.47
CA ASN A 132 -2.88 1.24 1.86
C ASN A 132 -2.13 0.11 2.60
N LEU A 133 -0.94 -0.26 2.12
CA LEU A 133 -0.13 -1.28 2.78
C LEU A 133 0.62 -0.69 3.99
N ASN A 134 1.09 0.55 3.90
CA ASN A 134 1.65 1.33 5.01
C ASN A 134 1.04 2.73 5.03
N GLN A 135 0.83 3.29 6.22
CA GLN A 135 0.39 4.69 6.33
C GLN A 135 1.55 5.64 6.06
N SER A 136 1.35 6.58 5.13
CA SER A 136 2.36 7.60 4.85
C SER A 136 2.62 8.53 6.04
N PRO A 137 3.89 8.85 6.31
CA PRO A 137 4.24 9.86 7.31
C PRO A 137 4.12 11.29 6.76
N LEU A 138 4.06 11.46 5.44
CA LEU A 138 3.88 12.76 4.79
C LEU A 138 2.41 13.00 4.45
N MET A 139 2.02 14.27 4.42
CA MET A 139 0.70 14.72 3.98
C MET A 139 0.82 15.35 2.60
N HIS A 140 -0.22 15.18 1.80
CA HIS A 140 -0.24 15.71 0.45
C HIS A 140 -0.17 17.25 0.47
N PRO A 141 0.76 17.93 -0.23
CA PRO A 141 0.92 19.39 -0.12
C PRO A 141 -0.02 20.20 -1.02
N PHE A 142 -0.60 19.56 -2.04
CA PHE A 142 -1.43 20.22 -3.05
C PHE A 142 -2.89 19.77 -3.01
N HIS A 143 -3.80 20.66 -3.43
CA HIS A 143 -5.22 20.33 -3.63
C HIS A 143 -5.40 19.33 -4.76
N SER A 144 -4.80 19.64 -5.91
CA SER A 144 -4.80 18.79 -7.08
C SER A 144 -3.39 18.64 -7.60
N SER A 145 -3.01 17.42 -7.91
CA SER A 145 -1.64 17.07 -8.27
C SER A 145 -1.56 15.73 -8.93
N LEU A 146 -0.50 15.60 -9.71
CA LEU A 146 -0.06 14.37 -10.31
C LEU A 146 1.30 14.03 -9.71
N SER A 147 1.43 12.86 -9.12
CA SER A 147 2.69 12.38 -8.58
C SER A 147 3.16 11.13 -9.31
N LEU A 148 4.47 11.06 -9.54
CA LEU A 148 5.14 9.90 -10.12
C LEU A 148 6.33 9.56 -9.23
N GLY A 149 6.55 8.28 -9.02
CA GLY A 149 7.64 7.83 -8.17
C GLY A 149 8.04 6.38 -8.40
N THR A 150 9.09 5.99 -7.71
CA THR A 150 9.56 4.61 -7.68
C THR A 150 9.92 4.21 -6.26
N GLN A 151 9.82 2.91 -5.98
CA GLN A 151 10.18 2.35 -4.70
C GLN A 151 11.04 1.11 -4.90
N LYS A 152 12.09 0.97 -4.11
CA LYS A 152 12.84 -0.25 -3.93
C LYS A 152 12.36 -0.95 -2.68
N ILE A 153 11.89 -2.18 -2.83
CA ILE A 153 11.32 -3.02 -1.79
C ILE A 153 12.26 -4.20 -1.58
N PHE A 154 12.72 -4.38 -0.36
CA PHE A 154 13.47 -5.55 0.09
C PHE A 154 12.59 -6.34 1.05
N ILE A 155 12.39 -7.62 0.80
CA ILE A 155 11.63 -8.51 1.68
C ILE A 155 12.52 -9.69 2.03
N ARG A 156 12.57 -10.07 3.29
CA ARG A 156 13.23 -11.27 3.76
C ARG A 156 12.26 -12.09 4.56
N ASP A 157 12.01 -13.32 4.12
CA ASP A 157 11.32 -14.31 4.93
C ASP A 157 12.32 -15.39 5.41
N ASP A 158 11.78 -16.47 5.98
CA ASP A 158 12.54 -17.60 6.51
C ASP A 158 13.31 -18.40 5.44
N LYS A 159 12.96 -18.28 4.15
CA LYS A 159 13.53 -19.09 3.07
C LYS A 159 14.28 -18.27 2.03
N ARG A 160 13.90 -17.02 1.80
CA ARG A 160 14.46 -16.21 0.72
C ARG A 160 14.51 -14.73 1.05
N SER A 161 15.44 -14.07 0.38
CA SER A 161 15.45 -12.61 0.25
C SER A 161 14.97 -12.25 -1.16
N MET A 162 14.20 -11.18 -1.24
CA MET A 162 13.44 -10.74 -2.39
C MET A 162 13.70 -9.26 -2.54
N VAL A 163 14.11 -8.82 -3.73
CA VAL A 163 14.37 -7.42 -4.02
C VAL A 163 13.62 -7.06 -5.28
N GLN A 164 12.87 -5.97 -5.21
CA GLN A 164 12.08 -5.49 -6.32
C GLN A 164 12.13 -3.98 -6.37
N ARG A 165 12.00 -3.43 -7.58
CA ARG A 165 11.61 -2.04 -7.78
C ARG A 165 10.22 -1.99 -8.41
N VAL A 166 9.40 -1.05 -7.95
CA VAL A 166 8.06 -0.76 -8.49
C VAL A 166 7.96 0.71 -8.86
N GLY A 167 7.13 1.01 -9.85
CA GLY A 167 6.69 2.36 -10.17
C GLY A 167 5.35 2.65 -9.53
N PHE A 168 5.09 3.92 -9.24
CA PHE A 168 3.75 4.34 -8.87
C PHE A 168 3.39 5.69 -9.45
N PHE A 169 2.08 5.90 -9.53
CA PHE A 169 1.39 7.10 -9.93
C PHE A 169 0.36 7.43 -8.85
N ASP A 170 0.19 8.71 -8.56
CA ASP A 170 -0.81 9.19 -7.62
C ASP A 170 -1.47 10.46 -8.18
N LEU A 171 -2.75 10.37 -8.50
CA LEU A 171 -3.57 11.50 -8.93
C LEU A 171 -4.45 11.94 -7.77
N LYS A 172 -4.33 13.21 -7.42
CA LYS A 172 -5.19 13.83 -6.44
C LYS A 172 -5.98 14.95 -7.08
N ILE A 173 -7.28 14.98 -6.81
CA ILE A 173 -8.18 16.06 -7.20
C ILE A 173 -9.00 16.41 -5.97
N PHE A 174 -8.69 17.56 -5.37
CA PHE A 174 -9.29 18.04 -4.13
C PHE A 174 -9.15 17.05 -2.96
N ARG A 175 -10.16 16.21 -2.73
CA ARG A 175 -10.25 15.24 -1.64
C ARG A 175 -10.35 13.80 -2.13
N THR A 176 -10.33 13.60 -3.44
CA THR A 176 -10.31 12.29 -4.06
C THR A 176 -8.88 12.02 -4.50
N GLN A 177 -8.40 10.82 -4.22
CA GLN A 177 -7.05 10.39 -4.57
C GLN A 177 -7.08 9.00 -5.17
N ILE A 178 -6.33 8.82 -6.26
CA ILE A 178 -6.20 7.57 -6.99
C ILE A 178 -4.71 7.26 -7.05
N TYR A 179 -4.31 6.21 -6.35
CA TYR A 179 -2.96 5.69 -6.34
C TYR A 179 -2.91 4.38 -7.13
N TYR A 180 -1.93 4.24 -8.00
CA TYR A 180 -1.67 3.02 -8.76
C TYR A 180 -0.18 2.67 -8.71
N GLN A 181 0.13 1.42 -8.44
CA GLN A 181 1.49 0.88 -8.40
C GLN A 181 1.56 -0.38 -9.23
N ASN A 182 2.68 -0.57 -9.93
CA ASN A 182 2.92 -1.74 -10.74
C ASN A 182 4.44 -1.99 -10.87
N ASP A 183 4.81 -3.22 -11.23
CA ASP A 183 6.16 -3.73 -11.39
C ASP A 183 6.80 -3.48 -12.77
N GLY A 184 6.19 -2.63 -13.60
CA GLY A 184 6.77 -2.16 -14.87
C GLY A 184 6.00 -2.60 -16.12
N ALA A 185 4.80 -3.14 -15.96
CA ALA A 185 3.81 -3.32 -17.01
C ALA A 185 3.04 -2.02 -17.31
N VAL A 186 2.27 -2.04 -18.41
CA VAL A 186 1.50 -0.92 -18.94
C VAL A 186 0.65 -0.26 -17.84
N PRO A 187 0.67 1.09 -17.68
CA PRO A 187 1.26 2.10 -18.57
C PRO A 187 2.70 2.50 -18.19
N PHE A 188 3.34 1.81 -17.25
CA PHE A 188 4.68 2.16 -16.82
C PHE A 188 5.77 1.61 -17.74
N ASP A 189 5.47 1.11 -18.93
CA ASP A 189 6.45 0.46 -19.82
C ASP A 189 7.67 1.35 -20.08
N LEU A 190 7.43 2.65 -20.28
CA LEU A 190 8.47 3.66 -20.55
C LEU A 190 9.36 3.93 -19.31
N LEU A 191 8.77 3.91 -18.11
CA LEU A 191 9.50 3.94 -16.83
C LEU A 191 10.08 2.56 -16.48
N GLY A 192 9.52 1.50 -17.04
CA GLY A 192 9.90 0.09 -16.98
C GLY A 192 11.25 -0.16 -17.61
N GLU A 193 11.47 0.39 -18.80
CA GLU A 193 12.72 0.25 -19.54
C GLU A 193 13.92 0.90 -18.85
N THR A 194 13.71 1.99 -18.13
CA THR A 194 14.79 2.82 -17.57
C THR A 194 14.95 2.65 -16.07
N LEU A 195 13.84 2.70 -15.33
CA LEU A 195 13.85 2.77 -13.88
C LEU A 195 13.38 1.48 -13.22
N ILE A 196 12.41 0.74 -13.77
CA ILE A 196 11.71 -0.33 -13.03
C ILE A 196 12.17 -1.75 -13.43
N GLU A 197 13.15 -1.90 -14.32
CA GLU A 197 13.69 -3.19 -14.81
C GLU A 197 12.60 -4.06 -15.45
N LYS A 198 12.20 -3.66 -16.66
CA LYS A 198 11.17 -4.27 -17.51
C LYS A 198 11.27 -5.81 -17.60
N ASN A 199 10.12 -6.46 -17.72
CA ASN A 199 9.97 -7.86 -18.10
C ASN A 199 10.57 -8.87 -17.12
N GLN A 200 10.37 -8.67 -15.82
CA GLN A 200 10.50 -9.74 -14.84
C GLN A 200 9.23 -9.75 -14.02
N ASP A 201 8.61 -10.92 -13.91
CA ASP A 201 7.57 -11.18 -12.93
C ASP A 201 8.14 -10.93 -11.53
N ARG A 202 7.40 -10.25 -10.65
CA ARG A 202 7.90 -9.83 -9.33
C ARG A 202 6.86 -10.00 -8.26
N PHE A 203 7.23 -9.67 -7.03
CA PHE A 203 6.38 -9.88 -5.88
C PHE A 203 5.16 -8.95 -5.87
N TYR A 204 5.37 -7.65 -5.76
CA TYR A 204 4.30 -6.65 -5.82
C TYR A 204 3.96 -6.32 -7.27
N THR A 205 3.01 -7.04 -7.87
CA THR A 205 2.67 -6.89 -9.29
C THR A 205 1.67 -5.77 -9.54
N SER A 206 0.75 -5.50 -8.62
CA SER A 206 -0.25 -4.45 -8.81
C SER A 206 -0.87 -3.98 -7.49
N SER A 207 -1.04 -2.67 -7.36
CA SER A 207 -1.90 -2.07 -6.35
C SER A 207 -2.71 -0.92 -6.95
N LEU A 208 -3.98 -0.82 -6.55
CA LEU A 208 -4.85 0.31 -6.83
C LEU A 208 -5.48 0.77 -5.52
N LEU A 209 -5.54 2.07 -5.29
CA LEU A 209 -6.24 2.65 -4.16
C LEU A 209 -7.02 3.87 -4.65
N VAL A 210 -8.31 3.90 -4.36
CA VAL A 210 -9.17 5.07 -4.53
C VAL A 210 -9.63 5.48 -3.14
N SER A 211 -9.31 6.71 -2.75
CA SER A 211 -9.72 7.24 -1.44
C SER A 211 -10.49 8.55 -1.58
N GLN A 212 -11.47 8.71 -0.70
CA GLN A 212 -12.22 9.93 -0.49
C GLN A 212 -11.95 10.42 0.93
N HIS A 213 -11.41 11.63 1.03
CA HIS A 213 -11.12 12.28 2.31
C HIS A 213 -12.24 13.25 2.67
N PHE A 214 -12.55 13.33 3.95
CA PHE A 214 -13.62 14.16 4.51
C PHE A 214 -13.04 15.15 5.51
N ASN A 215 -13.75 16.27 5.68
CA ASN A 215 -13.46 17.17 6.78
C ASN A 215 -14.03 16.61 8.08
N ASN A 216 -13.31 16.82 9.17
CA ASN A 216 -13.68 16.38 10.52
C ASN A 216 -15.04 16.94 11.02
N ARG A 217 -15.67 17.87 10.29
CA ARG A 217 -16.94 18.51 10.67
C ARG A 217 -18.20 17.82 10.11
N ASN A 218 -18.08 16.95 9.10
CA ASN A 218 -19.26 16.56 8.31
C ASN A 218 -19.83 15.17 8.62
N LEU A 219 -19.04 14.22 9.12
CA LEU A 219 -19.46 12.80 9.23
C LEU A 219 -18.96 12.11 10.51
N GLY A 220 -19.17 12.70 11.69
CA GLY A 220 -19.03 12.01 12.98
C GLY A 220 -17.73 11.20 13.13
N ASN A 221 -16.58 11.90 13.09
CA ASN A 221 -15.21 11.35 13.15
C ASN A 221 -14.71 10.54 11.96
N LEU A 222 -15.54 10.22 10.96
CA LEU A 222 -15.07 9.61 9.72
C LEU A 222 -14.20 10.61 8.93
N ASN A 223 -12.96 10.20 8.65
CA ASN A 223 -11.98 11.01 7.94
C ASN A 223 -11.76 10.52 6.50
N THR A 224 -11.69 9.21 6.27
CA THR A 224 -11.38 8.67 4.94
C THR A 224 -12.22 7.43 4.67
N LEU A 225 -12.73 7.31 3.45
CA LEU A 225 -13.21 6.06 2.86
C LEU A 225 -12.24 5.65 1.76
N SER A 226 -12.01 4.35 1.61
CA SER A 226 -11.08 3.81 0.61
C SER A 226 -11.57 2.51 0.02
N LEU A 227 -11.32 2.34 -1.28
CA LEU A 227 -11.38 1.08 -1.99
C LEU A 227 -9.98 0.76 -2.48
N SER A 228 -9.54 -0.48 -2.26
CA SER A 228 -8.17 -0.90 -2.57
C SER A 228 -8.14 -2.26 -3.24
N PHE A 229 -7.15 -2.46 -4.08
CA PHE A 229 -6.72 -3.74 -4.60
C PHE A 229 -5.21 -3.85 -4.41
N ASN A 230 -4.73 -5.00 -3.95
CA ASN A 230 -3.31 -5.29 -3.89
C ASN A 230 -3.07 -6.74 -4.29
N LYS A 231 -2.02 -6.98 -5.07
CA LYS A 231 -1.56 -8.30 -5.48
C LYS A 231 -0.09 -8.48 -5.11
N PHE A 232 0.18 -9.65 -4.55
CA PHE A 232 1.52 -10.18 -4.34
C PHE A 232 1.61 -11.56 -4.99
N THR A 233 2.69 -11.84 -5.69
CA THR A 233 2.89 -13.12 -6.40
C THR A 233 4.26 -13.72 -6.11
N GLY A 234 4.38 -15.01 -6.38
CA GLY A 234 5.67 -15.66 -6.51
C GLY A 234 6.45 -15.10 -7.70
N GLU A 235 7.74 -15.41 -7.72
CA GLU A 235 8.64 -14.92 -8.75
C GLU A 235 9.55 -16.06 -9.18
N TYR A 236 9.54 -16.34 -10.48
CA TYR A 236 10.55 -17.19 -11.10
C TYR A 236 11.05 -16.51 -12.37
N LYS A 237 12.37 -16.33 -12.47
CA LYS A 237 13.01 -15.61 -13.56
C LYS A 237 12.49 -16.09 -14.92
N ARG A 238 11.90 -15.15 -15.67
CA ARG A 238 11.33 -15.34 -17.01
C ARG A 238 10.05 -16.19 -17.11
N ALA A 239 9.45 -16.63 -16.01
CA ALA A 239 8.27 -17.51 -16.05
C ALA A 239 7.10 -16.85 -16.81
N TYR A 240 6.78 -15.60 -16.50
CA TYR A 240 5.74 -14.84 -17.21
C TYR A 240 6.03 -14.71 -18.71
N GLN A 241 7.27 -14.38 -19.10
CA GLN A 241 7.65 -14.22 -20.51
C GLN A 241 7.55 -15.55 -21.27
N VAL A 242 7.91 -16.66 -20.62
CA VAL A 242 7.78 -18.01 -21.20
C VAL A 242 6.31 -18.35 -21.36
N ALA A 243 5.48 -18.17 -20.32
CA ALA A 243 4.05 -18.42 -20.39
C ALA A 243 3.39 -17.60 -21.52
N ASN A 244 3.74 -16.32 -21.63
CA ASN A 244 3.19 -15.43 -22.66
C ASN A 244 3.61 -15.87 -24.07
N ARG A 245 4.86 -16.31 -24.26
CA ARG A 245 5.33 -16.83 -25.56
C ARG A 245 4.68 -18.16 -25.93
N LEU A 246 4.41 -19.02 -24.95
CA LEU A 246 3.75 -20.31 -25.16
C LEU A 246 2.22 -20.17 -25.29
N ARG A 247 1.67 -18.96 -25.07
CA ARG A 247 0.23 -18.70 -24.95
C ARG A 247 -0.42 -19.57 -23.87
N ASN A 248 0.30 -19.80 -22.77
CA ASN A 248 -0.26 -20.41 -21.58
C ASN A 248 -1.10 -19.38 -20.85
N ASN A 249 -2.29 -19.79 -20.40
CA ASN A 249 -3.16 -18.91 -19.63
C ASN A 249 -2.62 -18.61 -18.22
N SER A 250 -1.74 -19.46 -17.68
CA SER A 250 -1.17 -19.31 -16.35
C SER A 250 0.35 -19.20 -16.36
N VAL A 251 0.88 -18.51 -15.35
CA VAL A 251 2.32 -18.50 -15.05
C VAL A 251 2.67 -19.74 -14.22
N ASP A 252 3.52 -20.60 -14.78
CA ASP A 252 4.03 -21.77 -14.08
C ASP A 252 5.42 -21.53 -13.50
N TYR A 253 5.58 -21.87 -12.22
CA TYR A 253 6.86 -21.73 -11.53
C TYR A 253 7.60 -23.06 -11.49
N LYS A 254 8.91 -23.04 -11.77
CA LYS A 254 9.76 -24.22 -11.57
C LYS A 254 9.81 -24.65 -10.10
N ASP A 255 9.80 -23.69 -9.18
CA ASP A 255 9.74 -23.93 -7.74
C ASP A 255 8.28 -23.85 -7.27
N PRO A 256 7.65 -24.97 -6.87
CA PRO A 256 6.27 -24.97 -6.41
C PRO A 256 6.03 -24.10 -5.16
N ALA A 257 7.07 -23.80 -4.38
CA ALA A 257 6.92 -22.89 -3.25
C ALA A 257 6.54 -21.46 -3.68
N GLN A 258 6.80 -21.07 -4.93
CA GLN A 258 6.42 -19.76 -5.46
C GLN A 258 4.91 -19.54 -5.47
N TYR A 259 4.12 -20.58 -5.71
CA TYR A 259 2.66 -20.46 -5.69
C TYR A 259 2.15 -20.00 -4.32
N SER A 260 2.85 -20.33 -3.23
CA SER A 260 2.42 -19.93 -1.87
C SER A 260 2.56 -18.43 -1.57
N TYR A 261 3.11 -17.64 -2.49
CA TYR A 261 3.10 -16.18 -2.40
C TYR A 261 1.94 -15.53 -3.16
N ASN A 262 1.25 -16.26 -4.04
CA ASN A 262 0.18 -15.71 -4.88
C ASN A 262 -1.05 -15.34 -4.05
N LEU A 263 -1.13 -14.07 -3.66
CA LEU A 263 -2.20 -13.51 -2.84
C LEU A 263 -2.69 -12.19 -3.43
N SER A 264 -4.00 -12.00 -3.51
CA SER A 264 -4.61 -10.68 -3.69
C SER A 264 -5.59 -10.36 -2.58
N PHE A 265 -5.92 -9.09 -2.45
CA PHE A 265 -7.17 -8.70 -1.84
C PHE A 265 -7.81 -7.50 -2.52
N ILE A 266 -9.13 -7.43 -2.43
CA ILE A 266 -9.94 -6.23 -2.64
C ILE A 266 -10.42 -5.79 -1.25
N GLY A 267 -10.20 -4.52 -0.90
CA GLY A 267 -10.48 -4.02 0.43
C GLY A 267 -11.29 -2.73 0.43
N PHE A 268 -12.27 -2.65 1.33
CA PHE A 268 -12.96 -1.40 1.68
C PHE A 268 -12.51 -0.96 3.07
N GLY A 269 -11.96 0.25 3.18
CA GLY A 269 -11.42 0.80 4.42
C GLY A 269 -12.14 2.08 4.85
N ALA A 270 -12.44 2.20 6.14
CA ALA A 270 -12.96 3.40 6.76
C ALA A 270 -12.03 3.85 7.90
N LYS A 271 -11.52 5.07 7.81
CA LYS A 271 -10.61 5.65 8.79
C LYS A 271 -11.31 6.70 9.64
N PHE A 272 -11.23 6.53 10.95
CA PHE A 272 -11.78 7.45 11.93
C PHE A 272 -10.64 8.18 12.65
N ASN A 273 -10.83 9.46 12.97
CA ASN A 273 -9.80 10.28 13.61
C ASN A 273 -9.32 9.69 14.95
N ASP A 274 -10.22 9.11 15.73
CA ASP A 274 -9.94 8.71 17.12
C ASP A 274 -9.73 7.20 17.31
N ILE A 275 -10.20 6.37 16.38
CA ILE A 275 -10.42 4.93 16.64
C ILE A 275 -9.44 4.01 15.91
N ALA A 276 -8.95 4.40 14.71
CA ALA A 276 -8.11 3.64 13.75
C ALA A 276 -8.76 3.55 12.35
N GLU A 277 -8.06 2.95 11.39
CA GLU A 277 -8.62 2.49 10.13
C GLU A 277 -9.13 1.06 10.28
N ILE A 278 -10.39 0.83 9.90
CA ILE A 278 -11.02 -0.50 9.86
C ILE A 278 -11.20 -0.86 8.39
N SER A 279 -10.68 -2.03 8.00
CA SER A 279 -10.75 -2.53 6.63
C SER A 279 -11.44 -3.88 6.58
N LEU A 280 -12.47 -3.99 5.74
CA LEU A 280 -13.02 -5.28 5.30
C LEU A 280 -12.31 -5.68 4.00
N ARG A 281 -11.77 -6.90 3.95
CA ARG A 281 -10.98 -7.38 2.81
C ARG A 281 -11.48 -8.73 2.33
N LYS A 282 -11.64 -8.84 1.01
CA LYS A 282 -11.88 -10.08 0.28
C LYS A 282 -10.56 -10.53 -0.32
N TYR A 283 -9.98 -11.59 0.22
CA TYR A 283 -8.72 -12.17 -0.22
C TYR A 283 -8.96 -13.21 -1.30
N ASN A 284 -8.08 -13.25 -2.30
CA ASN A 284 -8.12 -14.18 -3.43
C ASN A 284 -9.53 -14.29 -4.01
N ALA A 285 -10.14 -13.14 -4.27
CA ALA A 285 -11.42 -13.09 -4.95
C ALA A 285 -11.33 -13.92 -6.23
N ASN A 286 -12.42 -14.62 -6.57
CA ASN A 286 -12.55 -15.39 -7.81
C ASN A 286 -11.86 -14.65 -8.98
N ASP A 287 -11.16 -15.38 -9.85
CA ASP A 287 -10.39 -14.81 -10.96
C ASP A 287 -11.21 -13.86 -11.85
N ARG A 288 -12.54 -14.01 -11.89
CA ARG A 288 -13.46 -13.09 -12.59
C ARG A 288 -13.73 -11.75 -11.88
N VAL A 289 -13.21 -11.57 -10.68
CA VAL A 289 -13.40 -10.38 -9.82
C VAL A 289 -12.07 -9.75 -9.45
N ASP A 290 -10.97 -10.51 -9.48
CA ASP A 290 -9.61 -9.97 -9.33
C ASP A 290 -9.31 -9.01 -10.51
N PRO A 291 -9.15 -7.68 -10.26
CA PRO A 291 -8.95 -6.69 -11.31
C PRO A 291 -7.74 -6.96 -12.19
N GLN A 292 -6.67 -7.55 -11.66
CA GLN A 292 -5.51 -7.90 -12.47
C GLN A 292 -5.85 -9.07 -13.40
N ASN A 293 -6.48 -10.14 -12.87
CA ASN A 293 -6.87 -11.28 -13.70
C ASN A 293 -7.85 -10.87 -14.81
N LEU A 294 -8.78 -9.94 -14.53
CA LEU A 294 -9.67 -9.37 -15.55
C LEU A 294 -8.91 -8.66 -16.70
N ILE A 295 -7.88 -7.88 -16.37
CA ILE A 295 -7.02 -7.24 -17.38
C ILE A 295 -6.27 -8.30 -18.20
N HIS A 296 -5.82 -9.37 -17.55
CA HIS A 296 -5.10 -10.46 -18.19
C HIS A 296 -6.01 -11.26 -19.14
N TYR A 297 -7.23 -11.59 -18.73
CA TYR A 297 -8.22 -12.22 -19.60
C TYR A 297 -8.59 -11.34 -20.80
N GLY A 298 -8.76 -10.03 -20.60
CA GLY A 298 -9.09 -9.11 -21.69
C GLY A 298 -7.97 -8.90 -22.71
N LYS A 299 -6.73 -9.33 -22.41
CA LYS A 299 -5.54 -9.15 -23.27
C LYS A 299 -4.85 -10.46 -23.62
N ASP A 300 -5.44 -11.61 -23.30
CA ASP A 300 -4.84 -12.94 -23.46
C ASP A 300 -3.43 -13.05 -22.84
N PHE A 301 -3.24 -12.46 -21.66
CA PHE A 301 -1.98 -12.51 -20.91
C PHE A 301 -2.00 -13.60 -19.82
N PRO A 302 -0.86 -14.28 -19.56
CA PRO A 302 -0.79 -15.27 -18.49
C PRO A 302 -1.07 -14.66 -17.12
N TYR A 303 -1.84 -15.31 -16.26
CA TYR A 303 -2.13 -14.82 -14.90
C TYR A 303 -1.55 -15.71 -13.80
N HIS A 304 -1.49 -15.20 -12.57
CA HIS A 304 -1.01 -15.93 -11.41
C HIS A 304 -2.16 -16.60 -10.66
N ILE A 305 -2.12 -17.92 -10.57
CA ILE A 305 -3.11 -18.72 -9.84
C ILE A 305 -2.97 -18.45 -8.34
N ASN A 306 -4.05 -18.03 -7.68
CA ASN A 306 -4.06 -17.72 -6.25
C ASN A 306 -3.72 -18.95 -5.38
N SER A 307 -3.02 -18.71 -4.27
CA SER A 307 -2.45 -19.76 -3.42
C SER A 307 -3.43 -20.37 -2.43
N THR A 308 -4.52 -19.67 -2.12
CA THR A 308 -5.56 -20.10 -1.19
C THR A 308 -6.93 -19.84 -1.78
N MET A 309 -7.94 -20.51 -1.23
CA MET A 309 -9.34 -20.23 -1.58
C MET A 309 -9.72 -18.79 -1.21
N GLU A 310 -10.77 -18.31 -1.87
CA GLU A 310 -11.42 -17.04 -1.56
C GLU A 310 -11.83 -17.01 -0.08
N HIS A 311 -11.50 -15.91 0.61
CA HIS A 311 -11.84 -15.76 2.01
C HIS A 311 -11.95 -14.29 2.43
N TRP A 312 -12.58 -14.05 3.57
CA TRP A 312 -12.76 -12.70 4.12
C TRP A 312 -11.82 -12.46 5.29
N GLY A 313 -11.44 -11.20 5.46
CA GLY A 313 -10.75 -10.72 6.63
C GLY A 313 -11.20 -9.33 7.05
N VAL A 314 -11.07 -9.07 8.35
CA VAL A 314 -11.26 -7.74 8.94
C VAL A 314 -9.97 -7.35 9.61
N ASP A 315 -9.47 -6.17 9.25
CA ASP A 315 -8.22 -5.64 9.74
C ASP A 315 -8.47 -4.29 10.42
N VAL A 316 -7.77 -4.03 11.52
CA VAL A 316 -7.73 -2.73 12.20
C VAL A 316 -6.29 -2.25 12.20
N GLN A 317 -6.06 -1.06 11.65
CA GLN A 317 -4.76 -0.43 11.53
C GLN A 317 -4.73 0.91 12.25
N ARG A 318 -3.80 1.05 13.20
CA ARG A 318 -3.55 2.30 13.89
C ARG A 318 -2.12 2.78 13.68
N THR A 319 -1.98 4.08 13.56
CA THR A 319 -0.69 4.74 13.37
C THR A 319 -0.59 5.93 14.29
N ILE A 320 0.57 6.10 14.91
CA ILE A 320 0.94 7.27 15.71
C ILE A 320 2.19 7.85 15.07
N GLY A 321 2.27 9.17 14.97
CA GLY A 321 3.41 9.81 14.35
C GLY A 321 3.62 11.23 14.80
N VAL A 322 4.62 11.84 14.18
CA VAL A 322 4.95 13.26 14.30
C VAL A 322 5.10 13.79 12.89
N LEU A 323 4.51 14.95 12.64
CA LEU A 323 4.71 15.72 11.43
C LEU A 323 5.22 17.10 11.83
N SER A 324 6.37 17.49 11.28
CA SER A 324 6.99 18.79 11.51
C SER A 324 7.17 19.54 10.20
N ASN A 325 6.66 20.78 10.18
CA ASN A 325 6.93 21.74 9.12
C ASN A 325 7.56 22.97 9.77
N LYS A 326 8.90 23.09 9.73
CA LYS A 326 9.63 24.22 10.35
C LYS A 326 9.94 25.31 9.34
N VAL A 327 9.55 26.54 9.65
CA VAL A 327 10.03 27.75 8.97
C VAL A 327 11.43 28.08 9.52
N LYS A 328 12.43 28.28 8.66
CA LYS A 328 13.61 29.07 9.04
C LYS A 328 13.17 30.53 9.05
N LYS A 329 13.18 31.15 10.24
CA LYS A 329 13.00 32.59 10.38
C LYS A 329 14.17 33.33 9.75
#